data_AF-A0A7X7YU21-F1
#
_entry.id   AF-A0A7X7YU21-F1
#
_cell.length_a   1.000
_cell.length_b   1.000
_cell.length_c   1.000
_cell.angle_alpha   90.00
_cell.angle_beta   90.00
_cell.angle_gamma   90.00
#
_symmetry.space_group_name_H-M   'P 1'
#
loop_
_entity.id
_entity.type
_entity.pdbx_description
1 polymer ?
#
loop_
_entity_poly.entity_id
_entity_poly.type
_entity_poly.pdbx_seq_one_letter_code
_entity_poly.pdbx_strand_id
1 'polypeptide(L)'
;MKKKIIIIVLVAAVAGVVVWETSAKKDFLYAGTIEATEVDLSSRLSSVIKKFTVAEGEDVRPGQLLAELDCDELKLSADIAEKDFKRAGELYNSGSVSRENYDRLKYKRDDAALHLSWCRIKSPVPGRVLYKYREEGEMVAPGTKLLTVADLSEVWTYVYVPHDLLAKLNVGMDVKGFLPEAADKEFPGRVSVIYPEAEFTPKNVQTRKERTRLVFAVKVSFSNTDGMLKPGMTLEVKLPE
;
A
#
# COMPACT_ATOMS: atom_id res chain seq x y z
N MET A 1 47.69 17.13 -51.76
CA MET A 1 46.43 17.63 -51.15
C MET A 1 45.39 16.53 -50.91
N LYS A 2 45.15 15.62 -51.87
CA LYS A 2 44.15 14.52 -51.75
C LYS A 2 44.31 13.60 -50.53
N LYS A 3 45.55 13.24 -50.13
CA LYS A 3 45.81 12.41 -48.93
C LYS A 3 45.40 13.08 -47.60
N LYS A 4 45.52 14.41 -47.48
CA LYS A 4 45.11 15.14 -46.27
C LYS A 4 43.59 15.19 -46.13
N ILE A 5 42.88 15.30 -47.26
CA ILE A 5 41.40 15.28 -47.30
C ILE A 5 40.87 13.92 -46.86
N ILE A 6 41.48 12.82 -47.33
CA ILE A 6 41.09 11.45 -46.94
C ILE A 6 41.23 11.22 -45.44
N ILE A 7 42.32 11.70 -44.82
CA ILE A 7 42.55 11.55 -43.38
C ILE A 7 41.52 12.35 -42.57
N ILE A 8 41.18 13.57 -42.98
CA ILE A 8 40.18 14.40 -42.30
C ILE A 8 38.79 13.76 -42.35
N VAL A 9 38.40 13.20 -43.50
CA VAL A 9 37.12 12.49 -43.64
C VAL A 9 37.07 11.23 -42.78
N LEU A 10 38.17 10.48 -42.70
CA LEU A 10 38.27 9.30 -41.85
C LEU A 10 38.15 9.65 -40.35
N VAL A 11 38.82 10.71 -39.91
CA VAL A 11 38.75 11.18 -38.52
C VAL A 11 37.34 11.70 -38.19
N ALA A 12 36.70 12.43 -39.11
CA ALA A 12 35.32 12.89 -38.93
C ALA A 12 34.31 11.72 -38.90
N ALA A 13 34.53 10.68 -39.70
CA ALA A 13 33.70 9.48 -39.67
C ALA A 13 33.85 8.70 -38.35
N VAL A 14 35.08 8.54 -37.86
CA VAL A 14 35.34 7.89 -36.57
C VAL A 14 34.76 8.72 -35.42
N ALA A 15 34.94 10.05 -35.43
CA ALA A 15 34.33 10.93 -34.44
C ALA A 15 32.79 10.87 -34.50
N GLY A 16 32.21 10.83 -35.70
CA GLY A 16 30.77 10.66 -35.89
C GLY A 16 30.24 9.34 -35.33
N VAL A 17 30.96 8.24 -35.54
CA VAL A 17 30.61 6.92 -34.97
C VAL A 17 30.73 6.92 -33.45
N VAL A 18 31.79 7.52 -32.89
CA VAL A 18 31.97 7.61 -31.43
C VAL A 18 30.91 8.50 -30.78
N VAL A 19 30.58 9.64 -31.39
CA VAL A 19 29.50 10.53 -30.92
C VAL A 19 28.15 9.82 -31.05
N TRP A 20 27.93 9.05 -32.11
CA TRP A 20 26.69 8.29 -32.28
C TRP A 20 26.59 7.14 -31.27
N GLU A 21 27.65 6.37 -31.04
CA GLU A 21 27.66 5.30 -30.02
C GLU A 21 27.49 5.84 -28.61
N THR A 22 28.11 6.98 -28.28
CA THR A 22 27.97 7.58 -26.95
C THR A 22 26.61 8.26 -26.75
N SER A 23 26.04 8.86 -27.79
CA SER A 23 24.73 9.50 -27.74
C SER A 23 23.57 8.50 -27.90
N ALA A 24 23.83 7.27 -28.34
CA ALA A 24 22.85 6.19 -28.45
C ALA A 24 22.73 5.31 -27.20
N LYS A 25 23.44 5.64 -26.11
CA LYS A 25 23.08 5.14 -24.78
C LYS A 25 21.68 5.65 -24.46
N LYS A 26 20.66 4.87 -24.82
CA LYS A 26 19.31 5.08 -24.35
C LYS A 26 19.32 4.84 -22.85
N ASP A 27 18.90 5.85 -22.10
CA ASP A 27 18.56 5.67 -20.69
C ASP A 27 17.60 4.48 -20.61
N PHE A 28 17.97 3.44 -19.86
CA PHE A 28 17.09 2.29 -19.65
C PHE A 28 16.02 2.67 -18.64
N LEU A 29 14.78 2.69 -19.10
CA LEU A 29 13.61 2.85 -18.26
C LEU A 29 13.12 1.47 -17.82
N TYR A 30 12.89 1.33 -16.52
CA TYR A 30 12.39 0.09 -15.93
C TYR A 30 10.92 0.25 -15.62
N ALA A 31 10.08 -0.54 -16.28
CA ALA A 31 8.65 -0.54 -16.03
C ALA A 31 8.32 -1.33 -14.76
N GLY A 32 7.40 -0.80 -13.97
CA GLY A 32 6.79 -1.50 -12.85
C GLY A 32 5.34 -1.07 -12.66
N THR A 33 4.54 -1.91 -12.02
CA THR A 33 3.15 -1.59 -11.67
C THR A 33 3.10 -0.79 -10.38
N ILE A 34 2.29 0.25 -10.35
CA ILE A 34 2.06 1.07 -9.16
C ILE A 34 1.20 0.28 -8.16
N GLU A 35 1.62 0.29 -6.92
CA GLU A 35 0.94 -0.28 -5.77
C GLU A 35 0.83 0.77 -4.66
N ALA A 36 -0.12 0.57 -3.76
CA ALA A 36 -0.35 1.45 -2.61
C ALA A 36 -0.61 0.63 -1.34
N THR A 37 -0.58 1.30 -0.18
CA THR A 37 -0.90 0.63 1.08
C THR A 37 -2.40 0.44 1.17
N GLU A 38 -2.85 -0.79 0.94
CA GLU A 38 -4.24 -1.20 1.05
C GLU A 38 -4.52 -1.84 2.40
N VAL A 39 -5.64 -1.46 3.01
CA VAL A 39 -6.16 -2.04 4.24
C VAL A 39 -7.56 -2.58 3.99
N ASP A 40 -7.68 -3.90 4.08
CA ASP A 40 -8.95 -4.59 3.99
C ASP A 40 -9.70 -4.52 5.32
N LEU A 41 -10.92 -4.01 5.27
CA LEU A 41 -11.81 -3.90 6.41
C LEU A 41 -12.82 -5.03 6.35
N SER A 42 -12.69 -5.96 7.28
CA SER A 42 -13.57 -7.12 7.40
C SER A 42 -14.51 -7.02 8.60
N SER A 43 -15.64 -7.70 8.51
CA SER A 43 -16.51 -7.90 9.67
C SER A 43 -15.83 -8.78 10.71
N ARG A 44 -16.03 -8.47 12.00
CA ARG A 44 -15.66 -9.36 13.12
C ARG A 44 -16.86 -10.16 13.65
N LEU A 45 -18.05 -9.85 13.16
CA LEU A 45 -19.32 -10.39 13.64
C LEU A 45 -20.06 -11.09 12.50
N SER A 46 -20.90 -12.05 12.88
CA SER A 46 -21.92 -12.57 11.98
C SER A 46 -23.16 -11.68 12.08
N SER A 47 -23.40 -10.83 11.08
CA SER A 47 -24.47 -9.83 11.13
C SER A 47 -24.85 -9.38 9.70
N VAL A 48 -25.96 -8.65 9.59
CA VAL A 48 -26.40 -8.01 8.35
C VAL A 48 -25.81 -6.61 8.25
N ILE A 49 -25.36 -6.21 7.06
CA ILE A 49 -24.91 -4.84 6.83
C ILE A 49 -26.13 -3.92 6.85
N LYS A 50 -26.19 -3.01 7.82
CA LYS A 50 -27.30 -2.07 7.97
C LYS A 50 -27.22 -0.94 6.97
N LYS A 51 -26.01 -0.37 6.80
CA LYS A 51 -25.73 0.66 5.79
C LYS A 51 -24.23 0.90 5.62
N PHE A 52 -23.86 1.41 4.45
CA PHE A 52 -22.58 2.06 4.22
C PHE A 52 -22.73 3.58 4.36
N THR A 53 -21.76 4.22 4.99
CA THR A 53 -21.73 5.69 5.15
C THR A 53 -20.75 6.37 4.19
N VAL A 54 -20.13 5.60 3.31
CA VAL A 54 -19.15 6.05 2.31
C VAL A 54 -19.40 5.34 0.98
N ALA A 55 -19.00 5.99 -0.11
CA ALA A 55 -19.00 5.41 -1.45
C ALA A 55 -17.59 5.01 -1.91
N GLU A 56 -17.51 4.17 -2.94
CA GLU A 56 -16.25 3.91 -3.65
C GLU A 56 -15.71 5.22 -4.26
N GLY A 57 -14.40 5.43 -4.15
CA GLY A 57 -13.72 6.65 -4.58
C GLY A 57 -13.75 7.81 -3.58
N GLU A 58 -14.46 7.68 -2.45
CA GLU A 58 -14.52 8.71 -1.42
C GLU A 58 -13.26 8.71 -0.53
N ASP A 59 -12.81 9.91 -0.15
CA ASP A 59 -11.69 10.08 0.78
C ASP A 59 -12.16 9.92 2.23
N VAL A 60 -11.38 9.21 3.04
CA VAL A 60 -11.70 8.85 4.42
C VAL A 60 -10.58 9.20 5.38
N ARG A 61 -10.97 9.51 6.62
CA ARG A 61 -10.04 9.84 7.72
C ARG A 61 -9.99 8.72 8.76
N PRO A 62 -8.89 8.61 9.53
CA PRO A 62 -8.83 7.71 10.67
C PRO A 62 -10.01 7.91 11.63
N GLY A 63 -10.65 6.82 12.03
CA GLY A 63 -11.81 6.82 12.93
C GLY A 63 -13.16 7.17 12.27
N GLN A 64 -13.18 7.56 11.00
CA GLN A 64 -14.42 7.81 10.25
C GLN A 64 -15.23 6.52 10.15
N LEU A 65 -16.54 6.61 10.40
CA LEU A 65 -17.48 5.50 10.20
C LEU A 65 -17.60 5.22 8.71
N LEU A 66 -17.49 3.94 8.33
CA LEU A 66 -17.59 3.50 6.94
C LEU A 66 -18.79 2.58 6.71
N ALA A 67 -19.05 1.70 7.68
CA ALA A 67 -20.20 0.81 7.64
C ALA A 67 -20.77 0.59 9.04
N GLU A 68 -22.07 0.33 9.09
CA GLU A 68 -22.80 -0.04 10.29
C GLU A 68 -23.43 -1.41 10.08
N LEU A 69 -23.21 -2.33 11.02
CA LEU A 69 -23.83 -3.65 11.07
C LEU A 69 -25.09 -3.61 11.93
N ASP A 70 -26.04 -4.49 11.64
CA ASP A 70 -27.23 -4.68 12.45
C ASP A 70 -26.90 -5.46 13.72
N CYS A 71 -26.93 -4.76 14.85
CA CYS A 71 -26.43 -5.24 16.13
C CYS A 71 -27.40 -4.97 17.26
N ASP A 72 -28.71 -4.99 16.99
CA ASP A 72 -29.73 -4.67 17.99
C ASP A 72 -29.63 -5.59 19.23
N GLU A 73 -29.28 -6.86 19.06
CA GLU A 73 -29.05 -7.79 20.19
C GLU A 73 -27.81 -7.40 21.02
N LEU A 74 -26.68 -7.08 20.38
CA LEU A 74 -25.47 -6.66 21.08
C LEU A 74 -25.67 -5.33 21.80
N LYS A 75 -26.45 -4.42 21.20
CA LYS A 75 -26.84 -3.15 21.82
C LYS A 75 -27.65 -3.39 23.09
N LEU A 76 -28.66 -4.26 23.02
CA LEU A 76 -29.46 -4.64 24.18
C LEU A 76 -28.61 -5.30 25.28
N SER A 77 -27.72 -6.22 24.91
CA SER A 77 -26.82 -6.89 25.84
C SER A 77 -25.89 -5.91 26.57
N ALA A 78 -25.29 -4.97 25.83
CA ALA A 78 -24.46 -3.90 26.39
C ALA A 78 -25.25 -2.98 27.32
N ASP A 79 -26.48 -2.61 26.95
CA ASP A 79 -27.36 -1.78 27.77
C ASP A 79 -27.73 -2.46 29.09
N ILE A 80 -27.97 -3.79 29.08
CA ILE A 80 -28.23 -4.57 30.29
C ILE A 80 -26.98 -4.61 31.17
N ALA A 81 -25.83 -4.92 30.59
CA ALA A 81 -24.57 -5.02 31.33
C ALA A 81 -24.15 -3.68 31.97
N GLU A 82 -24.36 -2.55 31.28
CA GLU A 82 -24.10 -1.22 31.80
C GLU A 82 -25.03 -0.89 32.98
N LYS A 83 -26.34 -1.22 32.88
CA LYS A 83 -27.29 -1.00 33.98
C LYS A 83 -26.97 -1.86 35.21
N ASP A 84 -26.59 -3.12 35.00
CA ASP A 84 -26.16 -4.02 36.07
C ASP A 84 -24.89 -3.50 36.77
N PHE A 85 -23.90 -3.03 36.00
CA PHE A 85 -22.69 -2.44 36.54
C PHE A 85 -22.96 -1.15 37.31
N LYS A 86 -23.84 -0.28 36.79
CA LYS A 86 -24.24 0.96 37.48
C LYS A 86 -24.89 0.66 38.83
N ARG A 87 -25.84 -0.28 38.88
CA ARG A 87 -26.46 -0.73 40.14
C ARG A 87 -25.43 -1.31 41.10
N ALA A 88 -24.48 -2.09 40.60
CA ALA A 88 -23.41 -2.64 41.44
C ALA A 88 -22.49 -1.55 42.01
N GLY A 89 -22.24 -0.46 41.27
CA GLY A 89 -21.49 0.70 41.78
C GLY A 89 -22.20 1.38 42.95
N GLU A 90 -23.52 1.56 42.86
CA GLU A 90 -24.33 2.11 43.96
C GLU A 90 -24.26 1.21 45.21
N LEU A 91 -24.43 -0.10 45.02
CA LEU A 91 -24.38 -1.09 46.11
C LEU A 91 -22.98 -1.29 46.70
N TYR A 92 -21.93 -1.14 45.89
CA TYR A 92 -20.55 -1.21 46.36
C TYR A 92 -20.24 0.00 47.26
N ASN A 93 -20.68 1.19 46.86
CA ASN A 93 -20.52 2.42 47.66
C ASN A 93 -21.28 2.35 49.00
N SER A 94 -22.42 1.65 49.04
CA SER A 94 -23.16 1.39 50.29
C SER A 94 -22.61 0.20 51.10
N GLY A 95 -21.51 -0.42 50.68
CA GLY A 95 -20.90 -1.59 51.34
C GLY A 95 -21.72 -2.87 51.22
N SER A 96 -22.74 -2.89 50.37
CA SER A 96 -23.69 -4.01 50.21
C SER A 96 -23.21 -5.08 49.22
N VAL A 97 -22.13 -4.82 48.50
CA VAL A 97 -21.56 -5.73 47.49
C VAL A 97 -20.03 -5.82 47.67
N SER A 98 -19.47 -7.02 47.49
CA SER A 98 -18.02 -7.24 47.56
C SER A 98 -17.28 -6.65 46.35
N ARG A 99 -16.00 -6.33 46.54
CA ARG A 99 -15.12 -5.87 45.45
C ARG A 99 -15.07 -6.87 44.30
N GLU A 100 -15.01 -8.16 44.60
CA GLU A 100 -15.00 -9.22 43.59
C GLU A 100 -16.25 -9.17 42.70
N ASN A 101 -17.44 -9.03 43.31
CA ASN A 101 -18.67 -8.97 42.53
C ASN A 101 -18.76 -7.69 41.69
N TYR A 102 -18.26 -6.56 42.21
CA TYR A 102 -18.15 -5.32 41.45
C TYR A 102 -17.21 -5.48 40.24
N ASP A 103 -16.01 -6.02 40.44
CA ASP A 103 -15.03 -6.24 39.38
C ASP A 103 -15.56 -7.23 38.31
N ARG A 104 -16.29 -8.28 38.72
CA ARG A 104 -16.96 -9.20 37.79
C ARG A 104 -17.95 -8.50 36.86
N LEU A 105 -18.79 -7.62 37.42
CA LEU A 105 -19.77 -6.87 36.62
C LEU A 105 -19.12 -5.81 35.75
N LYS A 106 -18.00 -5.22 36.21
CA LYS A 106 -17.16 -4.34 35.40
C LYS A 106 -16.66 -5.06 34.15
N TYR A 107 -16.06 -6.26 34.29
CA TYR A 107 -15.59 -7.03 33.14
C TYR A 107 -16.72 -7.43 32.20
N LYS A 108 -17.89 -7.82 32.74
CA LYS A 108 -19.07 -8.14 31.93
C LYS A 108 -19.54 -6.94 31.09
N ARG A 109 -19.53 -5.74 31.68
CA ARG A 109 -19.83 -4.49 30.96
C ARG A 109 -18.78 -4.22 29.88
N ASP A 110 -17.50 -4.30 30.23
CA ASP A 110 -16.39 -4.01 29.31
C ASP A 110 -16.41 -4.97 28.10
N ASP A 111 -16.69 -6.25 28.32
CA ASP A 111 -16.84 -7.27 27.28
C ASP A 111 -18.01 -6.96 26.34
N ALA A 112 -19.19 -6.67 26.89
CA ALA A 112 -20.36 -6.33 26.08
C ALA A 112 -20.14 -5.03 25.27
N ALA A 113 -19.48 -4.03 25.85
CA ALA A 113 -19.13 -2.79 25.16
C ALA A 113 -18.13 -3.02 24.01
N LEU A 114 -17.14 -3.92 24.20
CA LEU A 114 -16.20 -4.30 23.15
C LEU A 114 -16.92 -4.97 21.98
N HIS A 115 -17.80 -5.93 22.25
CA HIS A 115 -18.60 -6.60 21.21
C HIS A 115 -19.48 -5.60 20.43
N LEU A 116 -20.14 -4.68 21.12
CA LEU A 116 -20.93 -3.62 20.47
C LEU A 116 -20.07 -2.69 19.60
N SER A 117 -18.82 -2.44 19.99
CA SER A 117 -17.92 -1.58 19.20
C SER A 117 -17.61 -2.16 17.81
N TRP A 118 -17.64 -3.48 17.65
CA TRP A 118 -17.36 -4.16 16.37
C TRP A 118 -18.47 -3.96 15.32
N CYS A 119 -19.65 -3.49 15.74
CA CYS A 119 -20.77 -3.18 14.85
C CYS A 119 -20.53 -1.93 13.99
N ARG A 120 -19.57 -1.08 14.40
CA ARG A 120 -19.22 0.15 13.70
C ARG A 120 -17.85 -0.01 13.07
N ILE A 121 -17.82 -0.28 11.78
CA ILE A 121 -16.59 -0.43 11.02
C ILE A 121 -16.06 0.96 10.69
N LYS A 122 -14.86 1.26 11.19
CA LYS A 122 -14.19 2.56 11.03
C LYS A 122 -12.90 2.41 10.26
N SER A 123 -12.48 3.47 9.57
CA SER A 123 -11.18 3.48 8.91
C SER A 123 -10.05 3.53 9.95
N PRO A 124 -9.05 2.63 9.92
CA PRO A 124 -7.86 2.73 10.76
C PRO A 124 -6.83 3.71 10.19
N VAL A 125 -6.86 3.96 8.87
CA VAL A 125 -5.89 4.78 8.14
C VAL A 125 -6.59 5.92 7.39
N PRO A 126 -5.90 7.04 7.09
CA PRO A 126 -6.38 7.97 6.07
C PRO A 126 -6.26 7.30 4.70
N GLY A 127 -7.12 7.66 3.75
CA GLY A 127 -7.01 7.12 2.40
C GLY A 127 -8.26 7.32 1.57
N ARG A 128 -8.38 6.55 0.51
CA ARG A 128 -9.54 6.50 -0.37
C ARG A 128 -10.14 5.11 -0.38
N VAL A 129 -11.47 5.01 -0.40
CA VAL A 129 -12.16 3.74 -0.58
C VAL A 129 -11.93 3.26 -2.01
N LEU A 130 -11.22 2.15 -2.19
CA LEU A 130 -10.98 1.57 -3.52
C LEU A 130 -12.14 0.68 -3.95
N TYR A 131 -12.53 -0.23 -3.06
CA TYR A 131 -13.50 -1.29 -3.35
C TYR A 131 -14.51 -1.41 -2.24
N LYS A 132 -15.76 -1.64 -2.61
CA LYS A 132 -16.87 -2.07 -1.76
C LYS A 132 -17.33 -3.45 -2.26
N TYR A 133 -17.05 -4.48 -1.46
CA TYR A 133 -17.29 -5.87 -1.85
C TYR A 133 -18.68 -6.39 -1.51
N ARG A 134 -19.47 -5.61 -0.76
CA ARG A 134 -20.75 -6.02 -0.19
C ARG A 134 -21.76 -4.90 -0.30
N GLU A 135 -23.02 -5.28 -0.35
CA GLU A 135 -24.15 -4.36 -0.37
C GLU A 135 -24.91 -4.32 0.95
N GLU A 136 -25.68 -3.25 1.13
CA GLU A 136 -26.58 -3.10 2.28
C GLU A 136 -27.62 -4.24 2.25
N GLY A 137 -27.90 -4.82 3.42
CA GLY A 137 -28.79 -5.97 3.56
C GLY A 137 -28.11 -7.33 3.37
N GLU A 138 -26.85 -7.40 2.94
CA GLU A 138 -26.12 -8.67 2.89
C GLU A 138 -25.77 -9.17 4.30
N MET A 139 -25.87 -10.49 4.49
CA MET A 139 -25.36 -11.18 5.67
C MET A 139 -23.87 -11.46 5.51
N VAL A 140 -23.08 -11.11 6.51
CA VAL A 140 -21.63 -11.31 6.54
C VAL A 140 -21.20 -12.14 7.73
N ALA A 141 -20.13 -12.90 7.56
CA ALA A 141 -19.48 -13.69 8.60
C ALA A 141 -18.18 -13.01 9.07
N PRO A 142 -17.62 -13.41 10.23
CA PRO A 142 -16.31 -12.95 10.65
C PRO A 142 -15.23 -13.24 9.59
N GLY A 143 -14.42 -12.23 9.26
CA GLY A 143 -13.38 -12.30 8.23
C GLY A 143 -13.84 -11.88 6.83
N THR A 144 -15.15 -11.78 6.57
CA THR A 144 -15.66 -11.31 5.27
C THR A 144 -15.23 -9.86 5.02
N LYS A 145 -14.50 -9.63 3.92
CA LYS A 145 -14.10 -8.29 3.46
C LYS A 145 -15.34 -7.48 3.07
N LEU A 146 -15.41 -6.25 3.57
CA LEU A 146 -16.47 -5.29 3.29
C LEU A 146 -15.98 -4.19 2.36
N LEU A 147 -14.85 -3.58 2.71
CA LEU A 147 -14.26 -2.43 2.02
C LEU A 147 -12.73 -2.57 1.97
N THR A 148 -12.10 -1.98 0.97
CA THR A 148 -10.66 -1.73 0.96
C THR A 148 -10.40 -0.25 0.95
N VAL A 149 -9.60 0.24 1.89
CA VAL A 149 -9.14 1.62 1.95
C VAL A 149 -7.66 1.64 1.60
N ALA A 150 -7.27 2.51 0.67
CA ALA A 150 -5.88 2.68 0.29
C ALA A 150 -5.35 4.05 0.67
N ASP A 151 -4.17 4.09 1.28
CA ASP A 151 -3.40 5.32 1.40
C ASP A 151 -2.70 5.58 0.05
N LEU A 152 -3.18 6.60 -0.66
CA LEU A 152 -2.67 7.00 -1.97
C LEU A 152 -1.66 8.13 -1.90
N SER A 153 -1.28 8.61 -0.70
CA SER A 153 -0.36 9.74 -0.54
C SER A 153 1.08 9.38 -0.94
N GLU A 154 1.47 8.13 -0.68
CA GLU A 154 2.71 7.52 -1.12
C GLU A 154 2.38 6.21 -1.84
N VAL A 155 2.87 6.07 -3.07
CA VAL A 155 2.72 4.86 -3.87
C VAL A 155 4.10 4.29 -4.16
N TRP A 156 4.20 3.02 -4.52
CA TRP A 156 5.47 2.42 -4.90
C TRP A 156 5.33 1.55 -6.13
N THR A 157 6.48 1.19 -6.70
CA THR A 157 6.57 0.18 -7.74
C THR A 157 7.80 -0.69 -7.52
N TYR A 158 7.74 -1.92 -8.02
CA TYR A 158 8.90 -2.80 -8.09
C TYR A 158 9.51 -2.73 -9.49
N VAL A 159 10.79 -2.38 -9.55
CA VAL A 159 11.58 -2.47 -10.77
C VAL A 159 12.60 -3.60 -10.64
N TYR A 160 12.77 -4.36 -11.72
CA TYR A 160 13.65 -5.53 -11.73
C TYR A 160 14.99 -5.15 -12.34
N VAL A 161 16.00 -5.06 -11.49
CA VAL A 161 17.33 -4.55 -11.86
C VAL A 161 18.33 -5.71 -11.94
N PRO A 162 19.10 -5.82 -13.03
CA PRO A 162 20.19 -6.79 -13.15
C PRO A 162 21.27 -6.62 -12.05
N HIS A 163 21.89 -7.73 -11.66
CA HIS A 163 22.89 -7.78 -10.58
C HIS A 163 24.07 -6.80 -10.74
N ASP A 164 24.53 -6.56 -11.98
CA ASP A 164 25.66 -5.70 -12.29
C ASP A 164 25.39 -4.21 -12.03
N LEU A 165 24.13 -3.79 -12.18
CA LEU A 165 23.68 -2.43 -11.86
C LEU A 165 23.29 -2.27 -10.39
N LEU A 166 23.00 -3.37 -9.68
CA LEU A 166 22.65 -3.34 -8.26
C LEU A 166 23.74 -2.70 -7.39
N ALA A 167 25.02 -2.93 -7.73
CA ALA A 167 26.17 -2.37 -7.00
C ALA A 167 26.25 -0.83 -7.05
N LYS A 168 25.54 -0.19 -7.98
CA LYS A 168 25.49 1.27 -8.12
C LYS A 168 24.31 1.90 -7.39
N LEU A 169 23.33 1.10 -6.97
CA LEU A 169 22.13 1.58 -6.28
C LEU A 169 22.33 1.51 -4.77
N ASN A 170 21.89 2.57 -4.09
CA ASN A 170 21.82 2.62 -2.64
C ASN A 170 20.39 2.93 -2.21
N VAL A 171 19.99 2.40 -1.05
CA VAL A 171 18.74 2.79 -0.40
C VAL A 171 18.77 4.28 -0.07
N GLY A 172 17.67 4.98 -0.31
CA GLY A 172 17.55 6.42 -0.10
C GLY A 172 17.91 7.28 -1.33
N MET A 173 18.37 6.66 -2.41
CA MET A 173 18.76 7.36 -3.63
C MET A 173 17.55 7.94 -4.36
N ASP A 174 17.67 9.18 -4.81
CA ASP A 174 16.61 9.86 -5.56
C ASP A 174 16.59 9.37 -7.02
N VAL A 175 15.38 9.10 -7.52
CA VAL A 175 15.13 8.61 -8.87
C VAL A 175 13.92 9.33 -9.48
N LYS A 176 13.74 9.18 -10.79
CA LYS A 176 12.61 9.78 -11.50
C LYS A 176 11.71 8.69 -12.08
N GLY A 177 10.42 8.79 -11.80
CA GLY A 177 9.37 8.01 -12.44
C GLY A 177 8.74 8.82 -13.56
N PHE A 178 8.34 8.14 -14.62
CA PHE A 178 7.69 8.69 -15.80
C PHE A 178 6.39 7.92 -16.02
N LEU A 179 5.30 8.64 -16.26
CA LEU A 179 4.01 8.05 -16.60
C LEU A 179 3.73 8.27 -18.09
N PRO A 180 3.91 7.24 -18.96
CA PRO A 180 3.74 7.37 -20.40
C PRO A 180 2.34 7.87 -20.81
N GLU A 181 1.30 7.45 -20.08
CA GLU A 181 -0.10 7.81 -20.32
C GLU A 181 -0.39 9.28 -20.02
N ALA A 182 0.50 9.97 -19.32
CA ALA A 182 0.39 11.39 -18.98
C ALA A 182 1.48 12.24 -19.66
N ALA A 183 1.82 11.92 -20.91
CA ALA A 183 2.84 12.61 -21.70
C ALA A 183 4.21 12.64 -20.99
N ASP A 184 4.62 11.50 -20.44
CA ASP A 184 5.88 11.31 -19.71
C ASP A 184 6.06 12.28 -18.54
N LYS A 185 4.96 12.63 -17.85
CA LYS A 185 5.03 13.49 -16.65
C LYS A 185 5.97 12.86 -15.62
N GLU A 186 6.90 13.67 -15.12
CA GLU A 186 7.89 13.26 -14.14
C GLU A 186 7.32 13.25 -12.73
N PHE A 187 7.62 12.20 -11.97
CA PHE A 187 7.32 12.05 -10.56
C PHE A 187 8.62 11.81 -9.77
N PRO A 188 8.93 12.65 -8.78
CA PRO A 188 10.09 12.42 -7.93
C PRO A 188 9.86 11.18 -7.06
N GLY A 189 10.84 10.28 -7.06
CA GLY A 189 10.80 9.05 -6.28
C GLY A 189 12.12 8.77 -5.59
N ARG A 190 12.11 7.72 -4.78
CA ARG A 190 13.28 7.28 -4.01
C ARG A 190 13.34 5.77 -3.96
N VAL A 191 14.56 5.23 -4.02
CA VAL A 191 14.81 3.81 -3.76
C VAL A 191 14.55 3.52 -2.28
N SER A 192 13.48 2.79 -1.99
CA SER A 192 13.04 2.50 -0.62
C SER A 192 13.64 1.20 -0.11
N VAL A 193 13.65 0.15 -0.94
CA VAL A 193 14.18 -1.17 -0.58
C VAL A 193 14.88 -1.80 -1.77
N ILE A 194 16.02 -2.44 -1.53
CA ILE A 194 16.68 -3.32 -2.49
C ILE A 194 16.59 -4.73 -1.89
N TYR A 195 15.87 -5.62 -2.56
CA TYR A 195 15.68 -6.98 -2.04
C TYR A 195 16.97 -7.80 -2.20
N PRO A 196 17.37 -8.58 -1.17
CA PRO A 196 18.62 -9.35 -1.21
C PRO A 196 18.51 -10.64 -2.03
N GLU A 197 17.29 -11.08 -2.36
CA GLU A 197 17.01 -12.31 -3.11
C GLU A 197 16.66 -11.99 -4.57
N ALA A 198 17.11 -12.85 -5.48
CA ALA A 198 16.80 -12.72 -6.89
C ALA A 198 15.44 -13.36 -7.19
N GLU A 199 14.50 -12.57 -7.75
CA GLU A 199 13.13 -13.02 -8.09
C GLU A 199 13.11 -13.93 -9.34
N PHE A 200 14.17 -13.88 -10.16
CA PHE A 200 14.36 -14.80 -11.28
C PHE A 200 15.78 -15.35 -11.28
N THR A 201 15.90 -16.65 -11.05
CA THR A 201 17.16 -17.41 -11.15
C THR A 201 17.11 -18.31 -12.39
N PRO A 202 17.90 -18.06 -13.45
CA PRO A 202 18.03 -19.00 -14.56
C PRO A 202 18.49 -20.39 -14.06
N LYS A 203 18.10 -21.48 -14.74
CA LYS A 203 18.40 -22.87 -14.29
C LYS A 203 19.90 -23.19 -14.11
N ASN A 204 20.79 -22.44 -14.76
CA ASN A 204 22.24 -22.58 -14.64
C ASN A 204 22.85 -21.24 -14.21
N VAL A 205 23.35 -21.14 -12.98
CA VAL A 205 24.01 -19.93 -12.43
C VAL A 205 25.44 -20.25 -11.99
N GLN A 206 26.18 -20.98 -12.83
CA GLN A 206 27.52 -21.45 -12.48
C GLN A 206 28.62 -20.50 -12.98
N THR A 207 28.33 -19.71 -14.03
CA THR A 207 29.31 -18.79 -14.64
C THR A 207 29.05 -17.33 -14.30
N ARG A 208 30.11 -16.50 -14.35
CA ARG A 208 30.02 -15.04 -14.11
C ARG A 208 29.02 -14.34 -15.05
N LYS A 209 28.89 -14.82 -16.29
CA LYS A 209 27.96 -14.29 -17.31
C LYS A 209 26.51 -14.73 -17.08
N GLU A 210 26.28 -15.82 -16.36
CA GLU A 210 24.92 -16.24 -15.98
C GLU A 210 24.43 -15.50 -14.74
N ARG A 211 25.34 -15.14 -13.80
CA ARG A 211 25.01 -14.29 -12.64
C ARG A 211 24.51 -12.89 -13.00
N THR A 212 24.97 -12.32 -14.12
CA THR A 212 24.46 -11.03 -14.61
C THR A 212 23.02 -11.11 -15.12
N ARG A 213 22.44 -12.30 -15.29
CA ARG A 213 21.02 -12.49 -15.64
C ARG A 213 20.12 -12.60 -14.42
N LEU A 214 20.68 -12.59 -13.20
CA LEU A 214 19.90 -12.47 -11.98
C LEU A 214 19.32 -11.06 -11.92
N VAL A 215 18.01 -10.98 -11.72
CA VAL A 215 17.30 -9.72 -11.51
C VAL A 215 16.84 -9.67 -10.06
N PHE A 216 17.03 -8.49 -9.47
CA PHE A 216 16.66 -8.20 -8.09
C PHE A 216 15.53 -7.19 -8.11
N ALA A 217 14.53 -7.39 -7.24
CA ALA A 217 13.47 -6.41 -7.08
C ALA A 217 14.00 -5.20 -6.30
N VAL A 218 13.74 -4.02 -6.83
CA VAL A 218 14.01 -2.74 -6.18
C VAL A 218 12.68 -2.03 -6.01
N LYS A 219 12.29 -1.78 -4.77
CA LYS A 219 11.10 -1.01 -4.43
C LYS A 219 11.44 0.47 -4.50
N VAL A 220 10.70 1.19 -5.32
CA VAL A 220 10.82 2.64 -5.48
C VAL A 220 9.52 3.30 -5.04
N SER A 221 9.60 4.20 -4.06
CA SER A 221 8.45 5.00 -3.60
C SER A 221 8.36 6.33 -4.35
N PHE A 222 7.14 6.81 -4.55
CA PHE A 222 6.81 8.09 -5.17
C PHE A 222 5.78 8.85 -4.34
N SER A 223 5.99 10.15 -4.17
CA SER A 223 4.98 11.03 -3.56
C SER A 223 3.89 11.34 -4.58
N ASN A 224 2.63 11.18 -4.19
CA ASN A 224 1.47 11.34 -5.07
C ASN A 224 0.56 12.49 -4.62
N THR A 225 1.15 13.68 -4.48
CA THR A 225 0.43 14.89 -4.03
C THR A 225 -0.72 15.28 -4.96
N ASP A 226 -0.57 15.00 -6.25
CA ASP A 226 -1.54 15.35 -7.29
C ASP A 226 -2.66 14.30 -7.42
N GLY A 227 -2.54 13.14 -6.75
CA GLY A 227 -3.52 12.04 -6.80
C GLY A 227 -3.66 11.38 -8.18
N MET A 228 -2.71 11.61 -9.10
CA MET A 228 -2.76 11.05 -10.45
C MET A 228 -2.28 9.60 -10.51
N LEU A 229 -1.33 9.23 -9.66
CA LEU A 229 -0.83 7.86 -9.61
C LEU A 229 -1.87 6.99 -8.93
N LYS A 230 -2.36 5.98 -9.64
CA LYS A 230 -3.35 5.02 -9.12
C LYS A 230 -2.74 3.62 -9.13
N PRO A 231 -3.09 2.78 -8.14
CA PRO A 231 -2.73 1.38 -8.16
C PRO A 231 -3.14 0.71 -9.47
N GLY A 232 -2.27 -0.12 -10.03
CA GLY A 232 -2.46 -0.81 -11.30
C GLY A 232 -1.97 -0.06 -12.55
N MET A 233 -1.62 1.23 -12.45
CA MET A 233 -0.93 1.93 -13.54
C MET A 233 0.50 1.42 -13.72
N THR A 234 1.08 1.57 -14.91
CA THR A 234 2.48 1.25 -15.16
C THR A 234 3.32 2.52 -15.07
N LEU A 235 4.39 2.51 -14.29
CA LEU A 235 5.33 3.60 -14.17
C LEU A 235 6.71 3.16 -14.66
N GLU A 236 7.36 4.00 -15.44
CA GLU A 236 8.71 3.79 -15.92
C GLU A 236 9.71 4.52 -15.03
N VAL A 237 10.67 3.83 -14.44
CA VAL A 237 11.66 4.42 -13.53
C VAL A 237 13.00 4.53 -14.23
N LYS A 238 13.56 5.75 -14.24
CA LYS A 238 14.93 5.99 -14.65
C LYS A 238 15.85 5.81 -13.44
N LEU A 239 16.71 4.80 -13.52
CA LEU A 239 17.77 4.57 -12.55
C LEU A 239 19.04 5.33 -12.94
N PRO A 240 19.86 5.77 -11.98
CA PRO A 240 21.12 6.45 -12.26
C PRO A 240 22.14 5.50 -12.91
N GLU A 241 22.90 6.01 -13.89
CA GLU A 241 23.97 5.28 -14.59
C GLU A 241 25.24 5.06 -13.75
#